data_AF-A0A7S0JEK1-F1
#
_entry.id   AF-A0A7S0JEK1-F1
#
_cell.length_a   1.000
_cell.length_b   1.000
_cell.length_c   1.000
_cell.angle_alpha   90.00
_cell.angle_beta   90.00
_cell.angle_gamma   90.00
#
_symmetry.space_group_name_H-M   'P 1'
#
loop_
_entity.id
_entity.type
_entity.pdbx_description
1 polymer ?
#
loop_
_entity_poly.entity_id
_entity_poly.type
_entity_poly.pdbx_seq_one_letter_code
_entity_poly.pdbx_strand_id
1 'polypeptide(L)'
;RMEGRGARLGGASAGATIAVACNGRVPFDLAVDAAVLDEPSVDMQGAPRTLADVFHEDANFRAATAGDVNPRDEADALHRLFEGDSRAVVNEACISLDKGKMLVAAQSQWQAWKEVPREELGVAIQTVVSNLDAPHLLPSGIDSRLRNGLPAACFGLFALTGNLAAMRPGQESGTQ
;
A
#
# COMPACT_ATOMS: atom_id res chain seq x y z
N ARG A 1 62.44 -40.88 7.18
CA ARG A 1 62.45 -40.59 8.63
C ARG A 1 61.53 -39.39 8.83
N MET A 2 60.39 -39.40 9.52
CA MET A 2 59.53 -40.35 10.26
C MET A 2 58.14 -39.67 10.24
N GLU A 3 57.05 -40.37 9.92
CA GLU A 3 55.95 -40.72 10.86
C GLU A 3 55.37 -39.50 11.62
N GLY A 4 54.07 -39.19 11.61
CA GLY A 4 52.91 -40.07 11.68
C GLY A 4 52.15 -39.82 13.00
N ARG A 5 50.82 -40.00 12.98
CA ARG A 5 49.85 -39.99 14.12
C ARG A 5 49.40 -38.59 14.56
N GLY A 6 48.11 -38.28 14.76
CA GLY A 6 46.93 -39.12 14.96
C GLY A 6 46.40 -38.91 16.38
N ALA A 7 45.21 -38.30 16.51
CA ALA A 7 44.33 -38.50 17.68
C ALA A 7 42.89 -38.13 17.30
N ARG A 8 42.02 -39.14 17.44
CA ARG A 8 40.55 -39.11 17.42
C ARG A 8 40.01 -38.83 18.82
N LEU A 9 38.67 -38.72 18.88
CA LEU A 9 37.72 -38.80 20.00
C LEU A 9 37.40 -37.43 20.63
N GLY A 10 36.17 -37.02 20.88
CA GLY A 10 34.85 -37.68 20.81
C GLY A 10 33.84 -36.88 21.66
N GLY A 11 32.54 -37.09 21.45
CA GLY A 11 31.44 -36.60 22.30
C GLY A 11 30.58 -35.51 21.64
N ALA A 12 29.47 -35.80 20.96
CA ALA A 12 28.17 -36.31 21.44
C ALA A 12 27.28 -35.25 22.12
N SER A 13 26.25 -34.80 21.40
CA SER A 13 24.89 -34.56 21.91
C SER A 13 23.98 -34.33 20.68
N ALA A 14 23.12 -35.32 20.37
CA ALA A 14 21.67 -35.30 20.64
C ALA A 14 20.96 -34.27 19.73
N GLY A 15 20.39 -34.70 18.60
CA GLY A 15 19.06 -35.32 18.53
C GLY A 15 18.07 -34.24 18.05
N ALA A 16 17.14 -34.45 17.14
CA ALA A 16 16.61 -35.65 16.53
C ALA A 16 16.08 -35.30 15.13
N THR A 17 16.33 -36.20 14.19
CA THR A 17 15.62 -36.29 12.91
C THR A 17 14.19 -36.75 13.19
N ILE A 18 13.18 -35.97 12.83
CA ILE A 18 11.81 -36.49 12.76
C ILE A 18 11.61 -37.04 11.35
N ALA A 19 11.73 -38.36 11.25
CA ALA A 19 11.27 -39.12 10.10
C ALA A 19 9.74 -39.14 10.11
N VAL A 20 9.14 -38.72 8.99
CA VAL A 20 7.71 -38.88 8.73
C VAL A 20 7.46 -40.36 8.42
N ALA A 21 6.82 -41.05 9.35
CA ALA A 21 6.25 -42.38 9.13
C ALA A 21 4.74 -42.25 8.88
N CYS A 22 4.33 -42.40 7.63
CA CYS A 22 2.93 -42.65 7.28
C CYS A 22 2.59 -44.11 7.62
N ASN A 23 1.73 -44.33 8.62
CA ASN A 23 0.65 -45.34 8.64
C ASN A 23 0.12 -45.52 10.06
N GLY A 24 -1.18 -45.29 10.26
CA GLY A 24 -1.84 -45.71 11.50
C GLY A 24 -3.08 -44.92 11.85
N ARG A 25 -4.19 -45.20 11.15
CA ARG A 25 -5.57 -45.26 11.66
C ARG A 25 -5.76 -44.75 13.10
N VAL A 26 -6.20 -43.50 13.25
CA VAL A 26 -6.78 -43.00 14.51
C VAL A 26 -8.30 -43.27 14.49
N PRO A 27 -8.89 -43.81 15.57
CA PRO A 27 -10.34 -43.86 15.73
C PRO A 27 -10.85 -42.43 15.98
N PHE A 28 -11.83 -42.03 15.20
CA PHE A 28 -12.53 -40.75 15.31
C PHE A 28 -13.56 -40.88 16.43
N ASP A 29 -13.15 -40.66 17.68
CA ASP A 29 -14.08 -40.41 18.77
C ASP A 29 -14.08 -38.90 19.07
N LEU A 30 -14.87 -38.18 18.28
CA LEU A 30 -15.29 -36.82 18.60
C LEU A 30 -16.41 -36.93 19.64
N ALA A 31 -16.05 -36.82 20.91
CA ALA A 31 -16.99 -36.35 21.92
C ALA A 31 -17.37 -34.90 21.54
N VAL A 32 -18.54 -34.74 20.93
CA VAL A 32 -19.17 -33.44 20.74
C VAL A 32 -19.74 -33.06 22.11
N ASP A 33 -18.96 -32.33 22.90
CA ASP A 33 -19.53 -31.55 23.98
C ASP A 33 -20.49 -30.54 23.34
N ALA A 34 -21.78 -30.75 23.60
CA ALA A 34 -22.85 -29.83 23.25
C ALA A 34 -22.69 -28.56 24.11
N ALA A 35 -21.74 -27.71 23.74
CA ALA A 35 -21.73 -26.32 24.15
C ALA A 35 -22.98 -25.69 23.54
N VAL A 36 -23.98 -25.45 24.39
CA VAL A 36 -25.10 -24.57 24.11
C VAL A 36 -24.50 -23.23 23.69
N LEU A 37 -24.51 -22.96 22.39
CA LEU A 37 -24.24 -21.63 21.87
C LEU A 37 -25.45 -20.79 22.28
N ASP A 38 -25.27 -20.04 23.37
CA ASP A 38 -26.10 -18.88 23.68
C ASP A 38 -25.97 -17.95 22.46
N GLU A 39 -26.99 -17.95 21.60
CA GLU A 39 -27.03 -17.05 20.46
C GLU A 39 -27.02 -15.63 21.02
N PRO A 40 -26.03 -14.79 20.69
CA PRO A 40 -26.04 -13.41 21.13
C PRO A 40 -27.31 -12.77 20.57
N SER A 41 -28.24 -12.48 21.46
CA SER A 41 -29.40 -11.66 21.19
C SER A 41 -28.88 -10.33 20.66
N VAL A 42 -29.06 -10.11 19.35
CA VAL A 42 -28.73 -8.84 18.73
C VAL A 42 -29.77 -7.85 19.23
N ASP A 43 -29.42 -7.12 20.30
CA ASP A 43 -30.20 -6.01 20.81
C ASP A 43 -30.29 -4.92 19.73
N MET A 44 -31.31 -5.01 18.88
CA MET A 44 -31.74 -3.94 17.97
C MET A 44 -32.48 -2.83 18.74
N GLN A 45 -31.91 -2.35 19.86
CA GLN A 45 -32.53 -1.33 20.71
C GLN A 45 -31.95 0.07 20.42
N GLY A 46 -31.74 0.39 19.14
CA GLY A 46 -31.41 1.73 18.67
C GLY A 46 -32.42 2.18 17.63
N ALA A 47 -32.86 3.45 17.70
CA ALA A 47 -33.63 4.04 16.61
C ALA A 47 -32.87 3.84 15.28
N PRO A 48 -33.57 3.53 14.17
CA PRO A 48 -32.91 3.33 12.89
C PRO A 48 -32.16 4.61 12.51
N ARG A 49 -30.86 4.47 12.21
CA ARG A 49 -30.04 5.59 11.76
C ARG A 49 -30.66 6.22 10.53
N THR A 50 -30.73 7.54 10.51
CA THR A 50 -31.20 8.31 9.36
C THR A 50 -30.07 8.51 8.38
N LEU A 51 -30.40 8.85 7.13
CA LEU A 51 -29.41 9.28 6.15
C LEU A 51 -28.65 10.54 6.61
N ALA A 52 -29.30 11.41 7.37
CA ALA A 52 -28.68 12.60 7.94
C ALA A 52 -27.57 12.25 8.95
N ASP A 53 -27.80 11.21 9.77
CA ASP A 53 -26.81 10.72 10.73
C ASP A 53 -25.56 10.20 10.00
N VAL A 54 -25.76 9.43 8.92
CA VAL A 54 -24.67 8.91 8.09
C VAL A 54 -23.87 10.03 7.42
N PHE A 55 -24.55 11.07 6.88
CA PHE A 55 -23.85 12.22 6.29
C PHE A 55 -23.06 13.02 7.32
N HIS A 56 -23.59 13.18 8.53
CA HIS A 56 -22.90 13.89 9.60
C HIS A 56 -21.67 13.11 10.08
N GLU A 57 -21.79 11.79 10.26
CA GLU A 57 -20.68 10.91 10.59
C GLU A 57 -19.60 10.92 9.50
N ASP A 58 -19.99 10.87 8.21
CA ASP A 58 -19.06 10.93 7.08
C ASP A 58 -18.30 12.26 7.03
N ALA A 59 -19.00 13.39 7.23
CA ALA A 59 -18.37 14.70 7.28
C ALA A 59 -17.35 14.81 8.43
N ASN A 60 -17.70 14.29 9.62
CA ASN A 60 -16.80 14.26 10.78
C ASN A 60 -15.60 13.35 10.53
N PHE A 61 -15.80 12.19 9.89
CA PHE A 61 -14.71 11.29 9.53
C PHE A 61 -13.76 11.93 8.51
N ARG A 62 -14.28 12.61 7.49
CA ARG A 62 -13.48 13.36 6.51
C ARG A 62 -12.70 14.49 7.17
N ALA A 63 -13.31 15.23 8.08
CA ALA A 63 -12.63 16.29 8.83
C ALA A 63 -11.52 15.74 9.75
N ALA A 64 -11.75 14.59 10.40
CA ALA A 64 -10.77 13.95 11.25
C ALA A 64 -9.61 13.28 10.47
N THR A 65 -9.82 12.96 9.20
CA THR A 65 -8.82 12.33 8.32
C THR A 65 -8.16 13.31 7.36
N ALA A 66 -8.64 14.56 7.29
CA ALA A 66 -7.98 15.67 6.62
C ALA A 66 -6.70 16.02 7.39
N GLY A 67 -5.61 15.31 7.09
CA GLY A 67 -4.28 15.69 7.56
C GLY A 67 -3.81 16.99 6.89
N ASP A 68 -2.88 17.68 7.54
CA ASP A 68 -2.21 18.83 6.94
C ASP A 68 -1.39 18.36 5.72
N VAL A 69 -1.88 18.67 4.52
CA VAL A 69 -1.16 18.36 3.27
C VAL A 69 -0.24 19.52 2.93
N ASN A 70 1.07 19.32 3.05
CA ASN A 70 2.07 20.29 2.62
C ASN A 70 2.36 20.12 1.11
N PRO A 71 2.09 21.15 0.27
CA PRO A 71 2.30 21.03 -1.17
C PRO A 71 3.72 20.61 -1.54
N ARG A 72 4.73 21.14 -0.83
CA ARG A 72 6.13 20.90 -1.12
C ARG A 72 6.53 19.45 -0.82
N ASP A 73 6.04 18.90 0.29
CA ASP A 73 6.34 17.52 0.69
C ASP A 73 5.75 16.51 -0.30
N GLU A 74 4.57 16.80 -0.86
CA GLU A 74 3.94 15.98 -1.89
C GLU A 74 4.67 16.05 -3.23
N ALA A 75 5.15 17.23 -3.61
CA ALA A 75 6.01 17.38 -4.80
C ALA A 75 7.32 16.60 -4.63
N ASP A 76 7.95 16.66 -3.46
CA ASP A 76 9.15 15.90 -3.15
C ASP A 76 8.89 14.38 -3.15
N ALA A 77 7.75 13.94 -2.61
CA ALA A 77 7.34 12.54 -2.67
C ALA A 77 7.14 12.07 -4.12
N LEU A 78 6.54 12.88 -5.00
CA LEU A 78 6.38 12.53 -6.41
C LEU A 78 7.73 12.39 -7.12
N HIS A 79 8.70 13.27 -6.83
CA HIS A 79 10.05 13.12 -7.34
C HIS A 79 10.74 11.85 -6.80
N ARG A 80 10.56 11.51 -5.52
CA ARG A 80 11.11 10.26 -4.96
C ARG A 80 10.59 9.02 -5.70
N LEU A 81 9.30 9.02 -6.07
CA LEU A 81 8.66 7.94 -6.82
C LEU A 81 9.24 7.76 -8.24
N PHE A 82 9.58 8.84 -8.95
CA PHE A 82 10.06 8.76 -10.33
C PHE A 82 11.59 8.78 -10.50
N GLU A 83 12.29 9.51 -9.64
CA GLU A 83 13.72 9.84 -9.82
C GLU A 83 14.56 9.55 -8.58
N GLY A 84 13.93 9.37 -7.42
CA GLY A 84 14.64 9.15 -6.16
C GLY A 84 14.72 7.68 -5.74
N ASP A 85 14.84 7.51 -4.43
CA ASP A 85 15.03 6.23 -3.74
C ASP A 85 13.84 5.26 -3.90
N SER A 86 12.65 5.77 -4.18
CA SER A 86 11.42 4.97 -4.29
C SER A 86 11.22 4.40 -5.70
N ARG A 87 12.00 4.86 -6.69
CA ARG A 87 11.88 4.46 -8.10
C ARG A 87 11.98 2.96 -8.32
N ALA A 88 12.90 2.29 -7.63
CA ALA A 88 13.08 0.84 -7.77
C ALA A 88 11.83 0.08 -7.29
N VAL A 89 11.28 0.48 -6.14
CA VAL A 89 10.06 -0.10 -5.56
C VAL A 89 8.86 0.13 -6.47
N VAL A 90 8.71 1.33 -7.04
CA VAL A 90 7.67 1.65 -8.02
C VAL A 90 7.77 0.73 -9.24
N ASN A 91 8.97 0.60 -9.82
CA ASN A 91 9.19 -0.23 -11.00
C ASN A 91 8.83 -1.69 -10.72
N GLU A 92 9.34 -2.25 -9.62
CA GLU A 92 9.07 -3.64 -9.22
C GLU A 92 7.57 -3.87 -8.99
N ALA A 93 6.92 -3.01 -8.20
CA ALA A 93 5.50 -3.08 -7.91
C ALA A 93 4.65 -3.04 -9.19
N CYS A 94 4.91 -2.08 -10.08
CA CYS A 94 4.10 -1.92 -11.28
C CYS A 94 4.38 -3.04 -12.32
N ILE A 95 5.60 -3.59 -12.37
CA ILE A 95 5.93 -4.75 -13.20
C ILE A 95 5.25 -6.01 -12.67
N SER A 96 5.20 -6.21 -11.36
CA SER A 96 4.51 -7.37 -10.74
C SER A 96 3.01 -7.44 -11.08
N LEU A 97 2.41 -6.31 -11.44
CA LEU A 97 1.01 -6.20 -11.88
C LEU A 97 0.82 -6.28 -13.41
N ASP A 98 1.88 -6.57 -14.16
CA ASP A 98 1.92 -6.50 -15.63
C ASP A 98 1.51 -5.12 -16.18
N LYS A 99 1.87 -4.04 -15.46
CA LYS A 99 1.53 -2.65 -15.82
C LYS A 99 2.73 -1.85 -16.35
N GLY A 100 3.75 -2.53 -16.88
CA GLY A 100 4.93 -1.88 -17.45
C GLY A 100 4.61 -0.80 -18.50
N LYS A 101 3.62 -1.05 -19.37
CA LYS A 101 3.17 -0.05 -20.36
C LYS A 101 2.58 1.21 -19.73
N MET A 102 1.78 1.06 -18.67
CA MET A 102 1.19 2.19 -17.96
C MET A 102 2.25 2.98 -17.20
N LEU A 103 3.24 2.28 -16.62
CA LEU A 103 4.39 2.92 -15.98
C LEU A 103 5.21 3.76 -16.97
N VAL A 104 5.48 3.26 -18.18
CA VAL A 104 6.15 4.04 -19.23
C VAL A 104 5.34 5.28 -19.62
N ALA A 105 4.02 5.16 -19.73
CA ALA A 105 3.15 6.30 -20.01
C ALA A 105 3.20 7.34 -18.87
N ALA A 106 3.14 6.90 -17.61
CA ALA A 106 3.26 7.77 -16.45
C ALA A 106 4.62 8.49 -16.38
N GLN A 107 5.72 7.78 -16.69
CA GLN A 107 7.06 8.36 -16.78
C GLN A 107 7.18 9.40 -17.91
N SER A 108 6.48 9.19 -19.03
CA SER A 108 6.41 10.16 -20.13
C SER A 108 5.65 11.42 -19.71
N GLN A 109 4.50 11.26 -19.05
CA GLN A 109 3.71 12.36 -18.49
C GLN A 109 4.50 13.16 -17.45
N TRP A 110 5.27 12.47 -16.62
CA TRP A 110 6.14 13.07 -15.62
C TRP A 110 7.20 14.02 -16.21
N GLN A 111 7.66 13.80 -17.45
CA GLN A 111 8.71 14.64 -18.05
C GLN A 111 8.32 16.12 -18.16
N ALA A 112 7.03 16.43 -18.32
CA ALA A 112 6.57 17.81 -18.37
C ALA A 112 6.62 18.51 -17.00
N TRP A 113 6.60 17.73 -15.92
CA TRP A 113 6.44 18.22 -14.54
C TRP A 113 7.74 18.23 -13.73
N LYS A 114 8.75 17.45 -14.12
CA LYS A 114 9.98 17.28 -13.34
C LYS A 114 10.78 18.57 -13.11
N GLU A 115 10.74 19.52 -14.03
CA GLU A 115 11.48 20.79 -13.90
C GLU A 115 10.61 21.93 -13.34
N VAL A 116 9.33 21.66 -13.05
CA VAL A 116 8.40 22.64 -12.49
C VAL A 116 8.80 22.92 -11.03
N PRO A 117 8.76 24.18 -10.56
CA PRO A 117 9.01 24.51 -9.16
C PRO A 117 8.16 23.65 -8.21
N ARG A 118 8.74 23.25 -7.07
CA ARG A 118 8.10 22.28 -6.16
C ARG A 118 6.80 22.80 -5.58
N GLU A 119 6.74 24.10 -5.31
CA GLU A 119 5.54 24.77 -4.85
C GLU A 119 4.41 24.68 -5.89
N GLU A 120 4.70 24.96 -7.17
CA GLU A 120 3.72 24.88 -8.26
C GLU A 120 3.26 23.45 -8.52
N LEU A 121 4.19 22.49 -8.55
CA LEU A 121 3.87 21.07 -8.68
C LEU A 121 3.01 20.59 -7.51
N GLY A 122 3.34 21.01 -6.28
CA GLY A 122 2.58 20.69 -5.08
C GLY A 122 1.14 21.18 -5.14
N VAL A 123 0.94 22.42 -5.58
CA VAL A 123 -0.40 23.00 -5.79
C VAL A 123 -1.17 22.25 -6.87
N ALA A 124 -0.51 21.88 -7.97
CA ALA A 124 -1.11 21.09 -9.03
C ALA A 124 -1.59 19.71 -8.53
N ILE A 125 -0.76 19.02 -7.74
CA ILE A 125 -1.12 17.74 -7.10
C ILE A 125 -2.33 17.92 -6.19
N GLN A 126 -2.32 18.92 -5.31
CA GLN A 126 -3.45 19.18 -4.41
C GLN A 126 -4.73 19.51 -5.15
N THR A 127 -4.64 20.26 -6.26
CA THR A 127 -5.78 20.57 -7.11
C THR A 127 -6.39 19.29 -7.69
N VAL A 128 -5.57 18.38 -8.22
CA VAL A 128 -6.04 17.07 -8.71
C VAL A 128 -6.70 16.26 -7.59
N VAL A 129 -6.03 16.16 -6.43
CA VAL A 129 -6.54 15.39 -5.28
C VAL A 129 -7.86 15.95 -4.77
N SER A 130 -7.99 17.28 -4.66
CA SER A 130 -9.20 17.96 -4.21
C SER A 130 -10.33 17.83 -5.23
N ASN A 131 -10.05 18.00 -6.52
CA ASN A 131 -11.07 17.89 -7.57
C ASN A 131 -11.65 16.47 -7.69
N LEU A 132 -10.83 15.46 -7.40
CA LEU A 132 -11.24 14.06 -7.40
C LEU A 132 -11.77 13.59 -6.04
N ASP A 133 -11.72 14.42 -5.00
CA ASP A 133 -12.02 14.05 -3.61
C ASP A 133 -11.29 12.74 -3.21
N ALA A 134 -10.01 12.67 -3.56
CA ALA A 134 -9.24 11.42 -3.58
C ALA A 134 -7.91 11.56 -2.80
N PRO A 135 -7.94 11.71 -1.46
CA PRO A 135 -6.74 11.91 -0.64
C PRO A 135 -5.75 10.74 -0.72
N HIS A 136 -6.21 9.56 -1.12
CA HIS A 136 -5.34 8.41 -1.36
C HIS A 136 -4.43 8.57 -2.58
N LEU A 137 -4.65 9.56 -3.44
CA LEU A 137 -3.78 9.88 -4.58
C LEU A 137 -2.60 10.78 -4.19
N LEU A 138 -2.49 11.22 -2.94
CA LEU A 138 -1.32 11.97 -2.47
C LEU A 138 -0.04 11.13 -2.69
N PRO A 139 1.00 11.69 -3.35
CA PRO A 139 2.26 11.00 -3.60
C PRO A 139 2.91 10.40 -2.35
N SER A 140 2.88 11.09 -1.22
CA SER A 140 3.41 10.58 0.05
C SER A 140 2.70 9.30 0.51
N GLY A 141 1.37 9.26 0.36
CA GLY A 141 0.55 8.09 0.65
C GLY A 141 0.77 6.94 -0.34
N ILE A 142 0.99 7.25 -1.62
CA ILE A 142 1.36 6.25 -2.64
C ILE A 142 2.72 5.62 -2.30
N ASP A 143 3.73 6.44 -2.02
CA ASP A 143 5.09 6.01 -1.65
C ASP A 143 5.05 5.09 -0.42
N SER A 144 4.37 5.52 0.65
CA SER A 144 4.20 4.71 1.87
C SER A 144 3.58 3.34 1.57
N ARG A 145 2.49 3.28 0.80
CA ARG A 145 1.82 2.00 0.46
C ARG A 145 2.71 1.10 -0.38
N LEU A 146 3.44 1.65 -1.36
CA LEU A 146 4.36 0.87 -2.19
C LEU A 146 5.49 0.27 -1.36
N ARG A 147 6.10 1.07 -0.47
CA ARG A 147 7.14 0.57 0.46
C ARG A 147 6.63 -0.49 1.42
N ASN A 148 5.35 -0.44 1.77
CA ASN A 148 4.68 -1.45 2.58
C ASN A 148 4.19 -2.67 1.77
N GLY A 149 4.60 -2.79 0.49
CA GLY A 149 4.29 -3.96 -0.34
C GLY A 149 2.85 -4.00 -0.87
N LEU A 150 2.18 -2.85 -1.01
CA LEU A 150 0.88 -2.75 -1.69
C LEU A 150 1.09 -2.31 -3.16
N PRO A 151 1.30 -3.24 -4.10
CA PRO A 151 1.57 -2.88 -5.49
C PRO A 151 0.38 -2.18 -6.17
N ALA A 152 -0.84 -2.38 -5.67
CA ALA A 152 -2.04 -1.71 -6.17
C ALA A 152 -1.96 -0.17 -6.08
N ALA A 153 -1.08 0.39 -5.24
CA ALA A 153 -0.83 1.82 -5.18
C ALA A 153 -0.28 2.40 -6.50
N CYS A 154 0.29 1.57 -7.39
CA CYS A 154 0.66 1.97 -8.76
C CYS A 154 -0.53 2.55 -9.54
N PHE A 155 -1.76 2.07 -9.33
CA PHE A 155 -2.93 2.62 -10.00
C PHE A 155 -3.21 4.07 -9.57
N GLY A 156 -2.95 4.40 -8.31
CA GLY A 156 -3.02 5.78 -7.82
C GLY A 156 -1.99 6.68 -8.51
N LEU A 157 -0.76 6.19 -8.69
CA LEU A 157 0.27 6.91 -9.43
C LEU A 157 -0.15 7.19 -10.88
N PHE A 158 -0.72 6.20 -11.58
CA PHE A 158 -1.17 6.36 -12.96
C PHE A 158 -2.35 7.34 -13.07
N ALA A 159 -3.29 7.29 -12.13
CA ALA A 159 -4.41 8.22 -12.08
C ALA A 159 -3.91 9.66 -11.85
N LEU A 160 -2.98 9.85 -10.90
CA LEU A 160 -2.40 11.15 -10.62
C LEU A 160 -1.68 11.72 -11.85
N THR A 161 -0.74 10.98 -12.45
CA THR A 161 0.02 11.49 -13.61
C THR A 161 -0.86 11.72 -14.83
N GLY A 162 -1.92 10.91 -15.02
CA GLY A 162 -2.90 11.11 -16.08
C GLY A 162 -3.64 12.44 -15.94
N ASN A 163 -4.05 12.80 -14.72
CA ASN A 163 -4.72 14.07 -14.46
C ASN A 163 -3.75 15.26 -14.54
N LEU A 164 -2.53 15.12 -14.00
CA LEU A 164 -1.49 16.14 -14.17
C LEU A 164 -1.19 16.40 -15.66
N ALA A 165 -1.14 15.35 -16.49
CA ALA A 165 -0.94 15.51 -17.93
C ALA A 165 -2.07 16.30 -18.62
N ALA A 166 -3.30 16.19 -18.11
CA ALA A 166 -4.44 16.94 -18.62
C ALA A 166 -4.39 18.44 -18.27
N MET A 167 -3.80 18.80 -17.13
CA MET A 167 -3.72 20.20 -16.70
C MET A 167 -2.66 21.02 -17.47
N ARG A 168 -1.55 20.39 -17.89
CA ARG A 168 -0.34 21.00 -18.49
C ARG A 168 0.25 22.17 -17.67
N PRO A 169 1.55 22.14 -17.34
CA PRO A 169 2.19 23.24 -16.62
C PRO A 169 2.15 24.53 -17.46
N GLY A 170 1.74 25.64 -16.85
CA GLY A 170 1.67 26.95 -17.49
C GLY A 170 0.44 27.21 -18.38
N GLN A 171 -0.51 26.26 -18.49
CA GLN A 171 -1.83 26.58 -19.04
C GLN A 171 -2.72 27.09 -17.91
N GLU A 172 -2.77 28.42 -17.76
CA GLU A 172 -3.80 29.07 -16.96
C GLU A 172 -5.16 28.54 -17.41
N SER A 173 -5.97 28.10 -16.45
CA SER A 173 -7.33 27.63 -16.69
C SER A 173 -8.16 28.80 -17.22
N GLY A 174 -8.12 28.99 -18.54
CA GLY A 174 -8.97 29.91 -19.26
C GLY A 174 -10.41 29.53 -18.98
N THR A 175 -11.03 30.31 -18.11
CA THR A 175 -12.46 30.24 -17.80
C THR A 175 -13.19 30.55 -19.12
N GLN A 176 -13.91 29.56 -19.65
CA GLN A 176 -14.98 29.77 -20.63
C GLN A 176 -16.30 29.84 -19.88
#